data_AF-A0A420VDF6-F1
#
_entry.id   AF-A0A420VDF6-F1
#
_cell.length_a   1.000
_cell.length_b   1.000
_cell.length_c   1.000
_cell.angle_alpha   90.00
_cell.angle_beta   90.00
_cell.angle_gamma   90.00
#
_symmetry.space_group_name_H-M   'P 1'
#
loop_
_entity.id
_entity.type
_entity.pdbx_description
1 polymer ?
#
loop_
_entity_poly.entity_id
_entity_poly.type
_entity_poly.pdbx_seq_one_letter_code
_entity_poly.pdbx_strand_id
1 'polypeptide(L)'
;MWKRLKAKLKEKKGIGSIEIVICSLIIIMMIGGLVDMIQITQKLDTVGQTTGYVARTIQKQGGVQTMRIPNFHGKYTTTPVLYENVKEMMAANGIPEEDWKLSVSVGNQIYPITPSTSVPIVDYGHRMKVILEVKYRWTVLSNMIPVGLEATKDSIREVLSGYQIRDGEGMGSDLSL
;
A
#
# COMPACT_ATOMS: atom_id res chain seq x y z
N MET A 1 -22.51 -55.83 -1.70
CA MET A 1 -22.27 -54.38 -1.50
C MET A 1 -22.15 -53.62 -2.84
N TRP A 2 -21.29 -54.06 -3.76
CA TRP A 2 -21.13 -53.47 -5.11
C TRP A 2 -22.40 -53.39 -5.99
N LYS A 3 -23.27 -54.41 -5.95
CA LYS A 3 -24.53 -54.40 -6.74
C LYS A 3 -25.51 -53.30 -6.28
N ARG A 4 -25.50 -52.93 -4.99
CA ARG A 4 -26.33 -51.84 -4.42
C ARG A 4 -25.78 -50.46 -4.79
N LEU A 5 -24.45 -50.32 -4.86
CA LEU A 5 -23.78 -49.10 -5.34
C LEU A 5 -24.04 -48.85 -6.84
N LYS A 6 -23.97 -49.90 -7.67
CA LYS A 6 -24.32 -49.84 -9.10
C LYS A 6 -25.80 -49.48 -9.33
N ALA A 7 -26.71 -49.91 -8.45
CA ALA A 7 -28.13 -49.57 -8.54
C ALA A 7 -28.40 -48.10 -8.17
N LYS A 8 -27.74 -47.56 -7.14
CA LYS A 8 -27.84 -46.14 -6.76
C LYS A 8 -27.26 -45.18 -7.82
N LEU A 9 -26.20 -45.59 -8.53
CA LEU A 9 -25.65 -44.83 -9.67
C LEU A 9 -26.56 -44.83 -10.91
N LYS A 10 -27.51 -45.78 -11.00
CA LYS A 10 -28.51 -45.83 -12.09
C LYS A 10 -29.69 -44.88 -11.87
N GLU A 11 -29.91 -44.42 -10.63
CA GLU A 11 -30.92 -43.40 -10.34
C GLU A 11 -30.39 -42.01 -10.73
N LYS A 12 -30.61 -41.63 -11.99
CA LYS A 12 -30.29 -40.29 -12.52
C LYS A 12 -31.09 -39.14 -11.88
N LYS A 13 -32.11 -39.44 -11.06
CA LYS A 13 -33.01 -38.43 -10.47
C LYS A 13 -32.34 -37.49 -9.46
N GLY A 14 -31.14 -37.81 -8.94
CA GLY A 14 -30.39 -36.92 -8.04
C GLY A 14 -29.18 -36.22 -8.68
N ILE A 15 -28.72 -36.68 -9.85
CA ILE A 15 -27.50 -36.16 -10.49
C ILE A 15 -27.72 -34.73 -10.98
N GLY A 16 -28.90 -34.43 -11.55
CA GLY A 16 -29.23 -33.06 -11.99
C GLY A 16 -29.29 -32.07 -10.83
N SER A 17 -29.82 -32.48 -9.67
CA SER A 17 -29.83 -31.61 -8.48
C SER A 17 -28.42 -31.34 -7.94
N ILE A 18 -27.54 -32.35 -7.95
CA ILE A 18 -26.13 -32.19 -7.55
C ILE A 18 -25.40 -31.26 -8.51
N GLU A 19 -25.62 -31.41 -9.82
CA GLU A 19 -25.03 -30.55 -10.85
C GLU A 19 -25.46 -29.08 -10.68
N ILE A 20 -26.75 -28.83 -10.45
CA ILE A 20 -27.27 -27.48 -10.17
C ILE A 20 -26.60 -26.87 -8.94
N VAL A 21 -26.44 -27.65 -7.87
CA VAL A 21 -25.78 -27.18 -6.64
C VAL A 21 -24.31 -26.84 -6.91
N ILE A 22 -23.58 -27.69 -7.64
CA ILE A 22 -22.17 -27.42 -8.00
C ILE A 22 -22.07 -26.14 -8.85
N CYS A 23 -22.93 -25.98 -9.86
CA CYS A 23 -22.98 -24.76 -10.68
C CYS A 23 -23.27 -23.52 -9.84
N SER A 24 -24.21 -23.59 -8.88
CA SER A 24 -24.51 -22.47 -7.98
C SER A 24 -23.32 -22.11 -7.08
N LEU A 25 -22.58 -23.10 -6.58
CA LEU A 25 -21.37 -22.86 -5.76
C LEU A 25 -20.28 -22.18 -6.56
N ILE A 26 -20.09 -22.57 -7.82
CA ILE A 26 -19.12 -21.92 -8.73
C ILE A 26 -19.51 -20.46 -8.96
N ILE A 27 -20.79 -20.17 -9.18
CA ILE A 27 -21.27 -18.78 -9.35
C ILE A 27 -21.03 -17.95 -8.08
N ILE A 28 -21.33 -18.49 -6.90
CA ILE A 28 -21.08 -17.80 -5.62
C ILE A 28 -19.59 -17.52 -5.43
N MET A 29 -18.71 -18.50 -5.74
CA MET A 29 -17.26 -18.30 -5.69
C MET A 29 -16.79 -17.20 -6.65
N MET A 30 -17.32 -17.16 -7.88
CA MET A 30 -17.00 -16.10 -8.85
C MET A 30 -17.43 -14.72 -8.35
N ILE A 31 -18.64 -14.60 -7.80
CA ILE A 31 -19.12 -13.33 -7.23
C ILE A 31 -18.24 -12.92 -6.04
N GLY A 32 -17.90 -13.85 -5.15
CA GLY A 32 -16.99 -13.59 -4.02
C GLY A 32 -15.62 -13.09 -4.47
N GLY A 33 -15.05 -13.73 -5.49
CA GLY A 33 -13.79 -13.29 -6.11
C GLY A 33 -13.88 -11.91 -6.74
N LEU A 34 -14.99 -11.57 -7.40
CA LEU A 34 -15.20 -10.22 -7.95
C LEU A 34 -15.28 -9.15 -6.85
N VAL A 35 -15.98 -9.44 -5.75
CA VAL A 35 -16.06 -8.52 -4.61
C VAL A 35 -14.69 -8.29 -3.98
N ASP A 36 -13.92 -9.35 -3.74
CA ASP A 36 -12.55 -9.22 -3.24
C ASP A 36 -11.66 -8.42 -4.21
N MET A 37 -11.79 -8.64 -5.51
CA MET A 37 -11.02 -7.91 -6.53
C MET A 37 -11.32 -6.41 -6.50
N ILE A 38 -12.59 -6.02 -6.33
CA ILE A 38 -12.99 -4.61 -6.18
C ILE A 38 -12.33 -4.00 -4.95
N GLN A 39 -12.38 -4.70 -3.80
CA GLN A 39 -11.77 -4.21 -2.55
C GLN A 39 -10.25 -4.08 -2.68
N ILE A 40 -9.57 -5.07 -3.26
CA ILE A 40 -8.12 -5.03 -3.48
C ILE A 40 -7.76 -3.87 -4.40
N THR A 41 -8.53 -3.64 -5.46
CA THR A 41 -8.30 -2.52 -6.40
C THR A 41 -8.41 -1.17 -5.69
N GLN A 42 -9.45 -0.94 -4.89
CA GLN A 42 -9.61 0.29 -4.12
C GLN A 42 -8.44 0.53 -3.14
N LYS A 43 -7.97 -0.53 -2.48
CA LYS A 43 -6.80 -0.43 -1.60
C LYS A 43 -5.53 -0.11 -2.39
N LEU A 44 -5.34 -0.67 -3.59
CA LEU A 44 -4.19 -0.36 -4.46
C LEU A 44 -4.20 1.10 -4.95
N ASP A 45 -5.37 1.62 -5.29
CA ASP A 45 -5.53 3.02 -5.69
C ASP A 45 -5.20 3.96 -4.53
N THR A 46 -5.68 3.62 -3.32
CA THR A 46 -5.36 4.36 -2.08
C THR A 46 -3.87 4.38 -1.81
N VAL A 47 -3.21 3.24 -1.94
CA VAL A 47 -1.77 3.13 -1.80
C VAL A 47 -1.06 3.99 -2.83
N GLY A 48 -1.48 3.96 -4.09
CA GLY A 48 -0.93 4.83 -5.14
C GLY A 48 -1.08 6.33 -4.83
N GLN A 49 -2.24 6.75 -4.34
CA GLN A 49 -2.51 8.13 -3.94
C GLN A 49 -1.67 8.56 -2.74
N THR A 50 -1.56 7.69 -1.75
CA THR A 50 -0.82 7.96 -0.51
C THR A 50 0.67 8.04 -0.76
N THR A 51 1.25 7.09 -1.52
CA THR A 51 2.65 7.17 -1.95
C THR A 51 2.89 8.46 -2.74
N GLY A 52 1.95 8.88 -3.59
CA GLY A 52 2.03 10.14 -4.32
C GLY A 52 2.00 11.38 -3.41
N TYR A 53 1.14 11.39 -2.38
CA TYR A 53 1.09 12.44 -1.37
C TYR A 53 2.40 12.56 -0.59
N VAL A 54 2.93 11.43 -0.11
CA VAL A 54 4.20 11.37 0.63
C VAL A 54 5.36 11.82 -0.26
N ALA A 55 5.42 11.30 -1.49
CA ALA A 55 6.44 11.66 -2.47
C ALA A 55 6.46 13.16 -2.78
N ARG A 56 5.28 13.79 -2.95
CA ARG A 56 5.18 15.24 -3.15
C ARG A 56 5.61 16.04 -1.92
N THR A 57 5.28 15.57 -0.73
CA THR A 57 5.65 16.24 0.53
C THR A 57 7.16 16.22 0.72
N ILE A 58 7.77 15.04 0.54
CA ILE A 58 9.23 14.84 0.62
C ILE A 58 9.93 15.61 -0.49
N GLN A 59 9.44 15.57 -1.72
CA GLN A 59 9.97 16.35 -2.84
C GLN A 59 10.02 17.84 -2.49
N LYS A 60 8.93 18.40 -1.96
CA LYS A 60 8.90 19.83 -1.61
C LYS A 60 9.89 20.14 -0.49
N GLN A 61 9.97 19.32 0.55
CA GLN A 61 10.76 19.62 1.75
C GLN A 61 12.21 19.15 1.68
N GLY A 62 12.55 18.31 0.70
CA GLY A 62 13.86 17.67 0.56
C GLY A 62 14.13 16.59 1.61
N GLY A 63 13.13 16.18 2.38
CA GLY A 63 13.26 15.33 3.57
C GLY A 63 12.21 15.69 4.61
N VAL A 64 12.14 14.93 5.71
CA VAL A 64 11.11 15.10 6.75
C VAL A 64 11.75 14.88 8.12
N GLN A 65 11.53 15.82 9.03
CA GLN A 65 12.09 15.84 10.38
C GLN A 65 10.98 15.76 11.42
N THR A 66 11.29 15.25 12.61
CA THR A 66 10.32 15.17 13.72
C THR A 66 9.87 16.54 14.20
N MET A 67 10.73 17.55 14.10
CA MET A 67 10.45 18.94 14.43
C MET A 67 10.60 19.82 13.20
N ARG A 68 9.91 20.96 13.21
CA ARG A 68 10.06 21.96 12.14
C ARG A 68 11.47 22.53 12.15
N ILE A 69 12.11 22.53 10.99
CA ILE A 69 13.45 23.11 10.81
C ILE A 69 13.33 24.64 10.92
N PRO A 70 14.22 25.30 11.69
CA PRO A 70 14.32 26.76 11.71
C PRO A 70 14.52 27.31 10.29
N ASN A 71 13.95 28.49 10.00
CA ASN A 71 14.13 29.18 8.71
C ASN A 71 13.58 28.44 7.47
N PHE A 72 12.73 27.42 7.65
CA PHE A 72 11.97 26.83 6.55
C PHE A 72 10.81 27.76 6.14
N HIS A 73 10.90 28.30 4.93
CA HIS A 73 9.87 29.14 4.32
C HIS A 73 8.65 28.32 3.91
N GLY A 74 7.50 28.59 4.52
CA GLY A 74 6.22 27.91 4.24
C GLY A 74 5.78 26.88 5.27
N LYS A 75 4.77 26.07 4.92
CA LYS A 75 4.22 25.03 5.81
C LYS A 75 5.11 23.80 5.77
N TYR A 76 5.74 23.50 6.91
CA TYR A 76 6.52 22.28 7.09
C TYR A 76 5.63 21.17 7.67
N THR A 77 5.69 19.99 7.08
CA THR A 77 5.01 18.78 7.56
C THR A 77 6.05 17.97 8.31
N THR A 78 5.85 17.76 9.60
CA THR A 78 6.76 16.94 10.40
C THR A 78 6.46 15.45 10.22
N THR A 79 7.41 14.59 10.59
CA THR A 79 7.24 13.14 10.49
C THR A 79 5.99 12.63 11.24
N PRO A 80 5.69 13.07 12.49
CA PRO A 80 4.44 12.70 13.15
C PRO A 80 3.20 13.04 12.35
N VAL A 81 3.12 14.26 11.79
CA VAL A 81 1.94 14.71 11.03
C VAL A 81 1.82 13.95 9.72
N LEU A 82 2.94 13.71 9.03
CA LEU A 82 2.97 12.90 7.82
C LEU A 82 2.49 11.47 8.09
N TYR A 83 2.96 10.87 9.19
CA TYR A 83 2.59 9.53 9.60
C TYR A 83 1.10 9.42 9.93
N GLU A 84 0.56 10.34 10.73
CA GLU A 84 -0.87 10.35 11.05
C GLU A 84 -1.75 10.54 9.80
N ASN A 85 -1.38 11.45 8.89
CA ASN A 85 -2.13 11.60 7.63
C ASN A 85 -2.14 10.31 6.80
N VAL A 86 -1.00 9.62 6.71
CA VAL A 86 -0.90 8.33 6.01
C VAL A 86 -1.75 7.28 6.71
N LYS A 87 -1.67 7.21 8.04
CA LYS A 87 -2.46 6.29 8.85
C LYS A 87 -3.96 6.50 8.66
N GLU A 88 -4.43 7.75 8.68
CA GLU A 88 -5.83 8.09 8.42
C GLU A 88 -6.27 7.69 7.00
N MET A 89 -5.45 7.97 5.98
CA MET A 89 -5.74 7.58 4.59
C MET A 89 -5.82 6.05 4.42
N MET A 90 -4.94 5.30 5.08
CA MET A 90 -4.93 3.83 5.06
C MET A 90 -6.13 3.25 5.83
N ALA A 91 -6.39 3.76 7.03
CA ALA A 91 -7.48 3.30 7.89
C ALA A 91 -8.86 3.55 7.24
N ALA A 92 -9.03 4.69 6.56
CA ALA A 92 -10.25 5.00 5.82
C ALA A 92 -10.59 3.98 4.72
N ASN A 93 -9.59 3.22 4.24
CA ASN A 93 -9.74 2.20 3.21
C ASN A 93 -9.58 0.76 3.76
N GLY A 94 -9.70 0.60 5.08
CA GLY A 94 -9.65 -0.71 5.73
C GLY A 94 -8.29 -1.40 5.62
N ILE A 95 -7.20 -0.63 5.60
CA ILE A 95 -5.82 -1.12 5.69
C ILE A 95 -5.32 -0.78 7.10
N PRO A 96 -5.23 -1.75 8.02
CA PRO A 96 -4.75 -1.51 9.38
C PRO A 96 -3.24 -1.20 9.39
N GLU A 97 -2.76 -0.58 10.47
CA GLU A 97 -1.36 -0.14 10.62
C GLU A 97 -0.35 -1.29 10.52
N GLU A 98 -0.75 -2.50 10.91
CA GLU A 98 0.06 -3.72 10.81
C GLU A 98 0.25 -4.24 9.38
N ASP A 99 -0.61 -3.81 8.45
CA ASP A 99 -0.62 -4.26 7.06
C ASP A 99 0.15 -3.33 6.12
N TRP A 100 0.74 -2.23 6.62
CA TRP A 100 1.56 -1.35 5.78
C TRP A 100 2.84 -0.87 6.45
N LYS A 101 3.85 -0.58 5.62
CA LYS A 101 5.11 0.02 6.04
C LYS A 101 5.52 1.11 5.06
N LEU A 102 5.78 2.30 5.59
CA LEU A 102 6.28 3.42 4.82
C LEU A 102 7.76 3.62 5.06
N SER A 103 8.54 3.71 3.99
CA SER A 103 9.98 3.95 4.03
C SER A 103 10.41 4.95 2.96
N VAL A 104 11.50 5.67 3.22
CA VAL A 104 12.10 6.62 2.29
C VAL A 104 13.55 6.26 2.09
N SER A 105 13.94 5.94 0.87
CA SER A 105 15.32 5.73 0.47
C SER A 105 15.95 7.05 0.05
N VAL A 106 17.07 7.40 0.67
CA VAL A 106 17.90 8.56 0.32
C VAL A 106 19.30 8.03 0.03
N GLY A 107 19.73 8.10 -1.24
CA GLY A 107 20.95 7.41 -1.67
C GLY A 107 20.86 5.90 -1.41
N ASN A 108 21.83 5.35 -0.66
CA ASN A 108 21.89 3.93 -0.31
C ASN A 108 21.24 3.56 1.05
N GLN A 109 20.63 4.53 1.74
CA GLN A 109 20.04 4.30 3.05
C GLN A 109 18.51 4.37 3.00
N ILE A 110 17.87 3.44 3.70
CA ILE A 110 16.41 3.33 3.82
C ILE A 110 16.00 3.77 5.22
N TYR A 111 15.11 4.76 5.28
CA TYR A 111 14.60 5.34 6.52
C TYR A 111 13.13 4.95 6.70
N PRO A 112 12.79 4.11 7.70
CA PRO A 112 11.38 3.80 7.99
C PRO A 112 10.69 5.05 8.58
N ILE A 113 9.55 5.43 8.02
CA ILE A 113 8.77 6.57 8.51
C ILE A 113 7.97 6.11 9.72
N THR A 114 8.39 6.56 10.89
CA THR A 114 7.65 6.45 12.16
C THR A 114 7.54 7.84 12.76
N PRO A 115 6.63 8.09 13.72
CA PRO A 115 6.49 9.41 14.35
C PRO A 115 7.80 9.96 14.96
N SER A 116 8.75 9.09 15.31
CA SER A 116 10.04 9.47 15.89
C SER A 116 11.21 9.50 14.90
N THR A 117 11.03 9.00 13.67
CA THR A 117 12.13 8.98 12.69
C THR A 117 12.30 10.34 12.02
N SER A 118 13.54 10.73 11.79
CA SER A 118 13.87 11.85 10.91
C SER A 118 14.58 11.33 9.67
N VAL A 119 14.08 11.70 8.49
CA VAL A 119 14.73 11.48 7.21
C VAL A 119 15.66 12.66 6.95
N PRO A 120 16.95 12.42 6.64
CA PRO A 120 17.90 13.50 6.39
C PRO A 120 17.40 14.39 5.26
N ILE A 121 17.66 15.68 5.40
CA ILE A 121 17.28 16.64 4.40
C ILE A 121 18.39 16.71 3.36
N VAL A 122 18.05 16.53 2.09
CA VAL A 122 19.02 16.50 0.99
C VAL A 122 18.96 17.74 0.12
N ASP A 123 20.09 18.03 -0.50
CA ASP A 123 20.23 19.15 -1.42
C ASP A 123 19.39 18.97 -2.68
N TYR A 124 19.16 20.09 -3.36
CA TYR A 124 18.38 20.15 -4.58
C TYR A 124 18.88 19.13 -5.62
N GLY A 125 17.93 18.47 -6.30
CA GLY A 125 18.25 17.50 -7.35
C GLY A 125 18.66 16.11 -6.86
N HIS A 126 18.80 15.88 -5.55
CA HIS A 126 19.04 14.53 -5.03
C HIS A 126 17.82 13.63 -5.22
N ARG A 127 18.08 12.38 -5.65
CA ARG A 127 17.04 11.36 -5.83
C ARG A 127 16.65 10.75 -4.48
N MET A 128 15.35 10.71 -4.23
CA MET A 128 14.74 10.02 -3.10
C MET A 128 13.69 9.04 -3.64
N LYS A 129 13.55 7.89 -2.97
CA LYS A 129 12.50 6.91 -3.30
C LYS A 129 11.57 6.74 -2.11
N VAL A 130 10.28 6.89 -2.35
CA VAL A 130 9.26 6.55 -1.36
C VAL A 130 8.79 5.14 -1.65
N ILE A 131 8.80 4.30 -0.63
CA ILE A 131 8.41 2.89 -0.70
C ILE A 131 7.29 2.70 0.32
N LEU A 132 6.12 2.34 -0.17
CA LEU A 132 4.99 1.94 0.66
C LEU A 132 4.70 0.46 0.37
N GLU A 133 5.06 -0.40 1.30
CA GLU A 133 4.78 -1.84 1.28
C GLU A 133 3.42 -2.08 1.92
N VAL A 134 2.52 -2.81 1.26
CA VAL A 134 1.21 -3.17 1.81
C VAL A 134 0.92 -4.65 1.62
N LYS A 135 0.38 -5.26 2.68
CA LYS A 135 -0.12 -6.63 2.71
C LYS A 135 -1.60 -6.66 2.34
N TYR A 136 -1.96 -7.58 1.48
CA TYR A 136 -3.32 -7.80 1.01
C TYR A 136 -3.73 -9.23 1.25
N ARG A 137 -4.96 -9.41 1.72
CA ARG A 137 -5.60 -10.70 1.91
C ARG A 137 -6.92 -10.76 1.16
N TRP A 138 -7.18 -11.87 0.48
CA TRP A 138 -8.50 -12.17 -0.07
C TRP A 138 -9.41 -12.53 1.10
N THR A 139 -10.50 -11.80 1.32
CA THR A 139 -11.31 -11.94 2.54
C THR A 139 -12.49 -12.87 2.30
N VAL A 140 -13.13 -12.77 1.13
CA VAL A 140 -14.27 -13.63 0.78
C VAL A 140 -13.78 -14.98 0.27
N LEU A 141 -12.78 -15.00 -0.62
CA LEU A 141 -12.28 -16.23 -1.23
C LEU A 141 -11.59 -17.15 -0.22
N SER A 142 -10.86 -16.59 0.75
CA SER A 142 -10.16 -17.36 1.79
C SER A 142 -11.10 -18.08 2.77
N ASN A 143 -12.34 -17.59 2.92
CA ASN A 143 -13.37 -18.29 3.70
C ASN A 143 -14.01 -19.45 2.92
N MET A 144 -13.93 -19.42 1.59
CA MET A 144 -14.50 -20.46 0.72
C MET A 144 -13.49 -21.56 0.39
N ILE A 145 -12.20 -21.22 0.33
CA ILE A 145 -11.11 -22.15 0.04
C ILE A 145 -10.08 -22.03 1.18
N PRO A 146 -9.73 -23.12 1.88
CA PRO A 146 -8.79 -23.11 3.00
C PRO A 146 -7.34 -23.01 2.51
N VAL A 147 -7.03 -21.97 1.74
CA VAL A 147 -5.70 -21.62 1.28
C VAL A 147 -5.45 -20.19 1.72
N GLY A 148 -4.36 -19.97 2.44
CA GLY A 148 -3.93 -18.63 2.84
C GLY A 148 -3.56 -17.81 1.61
N LEU A 149 -4.47 -16.96 1.16
CA LEU A 149 -4.28 -16.09 0.00
C LEU A 149 -3.83 -14.71 0.47
N GLU A 150 -2.58 -14.65 0.93
CA GLU A 150 -1.89 -13.43 1.31
C GLU A 150 -0.87 -13.05 0.23
N ALA A 151 -0.82 -11.77 -0.11
CA ALA A 151 0.15 -11.22 -1.04
C ALA A 151 0.65 -9.87 -0.53
N THR A 152 1.93 -9.58 -0.74
CA THR A 152 2.51 -8.27 -0.45
C THR A 152 2.77 -7.54 -1.76
N LYS A 153 2.52 -6.24 -1.80
CA LYS A 153 2.82 -5.41 -2.96
C LYS A 153 3.41 -4.07 -2.56
N ASP A 154 4.44 -3.70 -3.27
CA ASP A 154 5.16 -2.45 -3.06
C ASP A 154 4.67 -1.38 -4.02
N SER A 155 4.52 -0.17 -3.49
CA SER A 155 4.31 1.04 -4.26
C SER A 155 5.55 1.92 -4.13
N ILE A 156 6.28 2.04 -5.24
CA ILE A 156 7.53 2.79 -5.29
C ILE A 156 7.31 4.06 -6.12
N ARG A 157 7.70 5.21 -5.57
CA ARG A 157 7.74 6.50 -6.29
C ARG A 157 9.10 7.15 -6.12
N GLU A 158 9.76 7.43 -7.23
CA GLU A 158 11.00 8.20 -7.24
C GLU A 158 10.69 9.69 -7.42
N VAL A 159 11.34 10.52 -6.61
CA VAL A 159 11.24 11.98 -6.67
C VAL A 159 12.60 12.64 -6.51
N LEU A 160 12.73 13.84 -7.06
CA LEU A 160 13.90 14.69 -6.87
C LEU A 160 13.63 15.70 -5.75
N SER A 161 14.63 16.00 -4.93
CA SER A 161 14.55 17.06 -3.94
C SER A 161 14.30 18.41 -4.63
N GLY A 162 13.26 19.11 -4.18
CA GLY A 162 12.87 20.42 -4.68
C GLY A 162 13.73 21.53 -4.09
N TYR A 163 13.75 22.68 -4.78
CA TYR A 163 14.54 23.83 -4.36
C TYR A 163 13.92 24.45 -3.10
N GLN A 164 14.70 24.61 -2.04
CA GLN A 164 14.28 25.21 -0.78
C GLN A 164 15.31 26.25 -0.32
N ILE A 165 14.93 27.52 -0.31
CA ILE A 165 15.78 28.58 0.22
C ILE A 165 15.83 28.41 1.75
N ARG A 166 17.03 28.22 2.31
CA ARG A 166 17.26 28.20 3.75
C ARG A 166 18.14 29.39 4.10
N ASP A 167 17.63 30.27 4.95
CA ASP A 167 18.41 31.38 5.49
C ASP A 167 19.33 30.83 6.58
N GLY A 168 20.45 30.23 6.18
CA GLY A 168 21.44 29.64 7.05
C GLY A 168 22.40 28.76 6.24
N GLU A 169 23.68 29.14 6.24
CA GLU A 169 24.84 28.51 5.60
C GLU A 169 24.59 27.13 4.97
N GLY A 170 24.60 27.08 3.63
CA GLY A 170 24.64 25.82 2.90
C GLY A 170 23.72 25.75 1.68
N MET A 171 23.85 26.69 0.76
CA MET A 171 23.73 26.36 -0.66
C MET A 171 24.98 26.89 -1.34
N GLY A 172 25.98 26.03 -1.52
CA GLY A 172 27.00 26.26 -2.53
C GLY A 172 26.28 26.26 -3.88
N SER A 173 25.88 27.45 -4.33
CA SER A 173 25.37 27.66 -5.66
C SER A 173 26.53 27.59 -6.65
N ASP A 174 27.11 26.40 -6.84
CA ASP A 174 27.97 26.11 -7.98
C ASP A 174 27.10 25.83 -9.21
N LEU A 175 26.27 26.81 -9.56
CA LEU A 175 25.79 26.99 -10.92
C LEU A 175 26.70 28.05 -11.56
N SER A 176 27.91 27.62 -11.92
CA SER A 176 28.74 28.35 -12.87
C SER A 176 28.04 28.30 -14.23
N LEU A 177 27.38 29.41 -14.56
CA LEU A 177 27.01 29.77 -15.94
C LEU A 177 28.26 29.98 -16.78
#